data_AF-A0AAE0CUE9-F1
#
_entry.id   AF-A0AAE0CUE9-F1
#
_cell.length_a   1.000
_cell.length_b   1.000
_cell.length_c   1.000
_cell.angle_alpha   90.00
_cell.angle_beta   90.00
_cell.angle_gamma   90.00
#
_symmetry.space_group_name_H-M   'P 1'
#
loop_
_entity.id
_entity.type
_entity.pdbx_description
1 polymer ?
#
loop_
_entity_poly.entity_id
_entity_poly.type
_entity_poly.pdbx_seq_one_letter_code
_entity_poly.pdbx_strand_id
1 'polypeptide(L)' 'MAVARLKGMPMTALCSDFYTTGWLKHAYSMIVNPVPKLETWNIPDEIRHRIILPWEKKRLTGRPKKSRIP' A
#
# COMPACT_ATOMS: atom_id res chain seq x y z
N MET A 1 -4.96 -11.94 -14.46
CA MET A 1 -5.95 -13.04 -14.48
C MET A 1 -6.46 -13.31 -15.91
N ALA A 2 -5.55 -13.53 -16.86
CA ALA A 2 -5.92 -13.90 -18.23
C ALA A 2 -6.13 -15.42 -18.36
N VAL A 3 -5.40 -16.20 -17.54
CA VAL A 3 -5.39 -17.67 -17.57
C VAL A 3 -6.74 -18.27 -17.14
N ALA A 4 -7.40 -17.72 -16.11
CA ALA A 4 -8.73 -18.20 -15.69
C ALA A 4 -9.76 -18.07 -16.82
N ARG A 5 -9.76 -16.91 -17.50
CA ARG A 5 -10.65 -16.63 -18.65
C ARG A 5 -10.35 -17.56 -19.83
N LEU A 6 -9.07 -17.74 -20.16
CA LEU A 6 -8.64 -18.65 -21.23
C LEU A 6 -9.09 -20.10 -20.98
N LYS A 7 -9.11 -20.52 -19.71
CA LYS A 7 -9.49 -21.88 -19.31
C LYS A 7 -10.97 -22.04 -18.93
N GLY A 8 -11.81 -21.02 -19.11
CA GLY A 8 -13.23 -21.07 -18.74
C GLY A 8 -13.49 -21.30 -17.24
N MET A 9 -12.49 -21.02 -16.40
CA MET A 9 -12.60 -21.19 -14.95
C MET A 9 -13.11 -19.90 -14.30
N PRO A 10 -13.83 -20.01 -13.15
CA PRO A 10 -14.19 -18.82 -12.39
C PRO A 10 -12.92 -18.10 -11.96
N MET A 11 -12.99 -16.77 -11.94
CA MET A 11 -11.84 -15.91 -11.67
C MET A 11 -11.17 -16.23 -10.32
N THR A 12 -11.97 -16.68 -9.35
CA THR A 12 -11.53 -17.05 -8.00
C THR A 12 -10.81 -18.40 -7.93
N ALA A 13 -10.90 -19.27 -8.95
CA ALA A 13 -10.28 -20.59 -8.92
C ALA A 13 -8.74 -20.56 -8.92
N LEU A 14 -8.14 -19.45 -9.36
CA LEU A 14 -6.69 -19.26 -9.32
C LEU A 14 -6.23 -18.43 -8.11
N CYS A 15 -7.15 -17.95 -7.29
CA CYS A 15 -6.82 -17.24 -6.07
C CYS A 15 -6.62 -18.24 -4.93
N SER A 16 -5.55 -18.07 -4.17
CA SER A 16 -5.42 -18.72 -2.87
C SER A 16 -6.54 -18.21 -1.93
N ASP A 17 -6.99 -19.06 -1.01
CA ASP A 17 -8.06 -18.76 -0.05
C ASP A 17 -7.83 -17.45 0.72
N PHE A 18 -6.56 -17.11 0.99
CA PHE A 18 -6.14 -15.86 1.64
C PHE A 18 -6.63 -14.59 0.94
N TYR A 19 -6.93 -14.65 -0.37
CA TYR A 19 -7.40 -13.50 -1.15
C TYR A 19 -8.92 -13.50 -1.36
N THR A 20 -9.65 -14.40 -0.70
CA THR A 20 -11.11 -14.35 -0.72
C THR A 20 -11.63 -13.14 0.09
N THR A 21 -12.80 -12.63 -0.29
CA THR A 21 -13.44 -11.51 0.42
C THR A 21 -13.65 -11.82 1.90
N GLY A 22 -13.96 -13.08 2.25
CA GLY A 22 -14.12 -13.51 3.65
C GLY A 22 -12.82 -13.40 4.44
N TRP A 23 -11.72 -13.94 3.90
CA TRP A 23 -10.40 -13.86 4.53
C TRP A 23 -9.90 -12.42 4.67
N LEU A 24 -10.10 -11.58 3.65
CA LEU A 24 -9.76 -10.16 3.72
C LEU A 24 -10.56 -9.44 4.82
N LYS A 25 -11.88 -9.66 4.90
CA LYS A 25 -12.71 -9.09 5.97
C LYS A 25 -12.23 -9.54 7.36
N HIS A 26 -11.87 -10.81 7.50
CA HIS A 26 -11.33 -11.34 8.76
C HIS A 26 -9.99 -10.69 9.13
N ALA A 27 -9.07 -10.55 8.17
CA ALA A 27 -7.77 -9.91 8.39
C ALA A 27 -7.89 -8.46 8.87
N TYR A 28 -8.88 -7.72 8.38
CA TYR A 28 -9.16 -6.34 8.77
C TYR A 28 -10.33 -6.21 9.76
N SER A 29 -10.71 -7.29 10.46
CA SER A 29 -11.82 -7.28 11.42
C SER A 29 -11.45 -6.61 12.76
N MET A 30 -10.17 -6.31 12.96
CA MET A 30 -9.69 -5.63 14.16
C MET A 30 -10.34 -4.25 14.30
N ILE A 31 -10.54 -3.84 15.55
CA ILE A 31 -11.07 -2.52 15.89
C ILE A 31 -10.12 -1.45 15.35
N VAL A 32 -10.60 -0.67 14.39
CA VAL A 32 -9.89 0.53 13.93
C VAL A 32 -10.17 1.64 14.92
N ASN A 33 -9.18 1.94 15.76
CA ASN A 33 -9.28 3.10 16.66
C ASN A 33 -9.31 4.38 15.82
N PRO A 34 -10.22 5.33 16.13
CA PRO A 34 -10.24 6.60 15.43
C PRO A 34 -8.93 7.35 15.70
N VAL A 35 -8.51 8.14 14.73
CA VAL A 35 -7.39 9.07 14.92
C VAL A 35 -7.80 10.10 15.99
N PRO A 36 -7.01 10.29 17.06
CA PRO A 36 -7.31 11.26 18.10
C PRO A 36 -7.36 12.69 17.53
N LYS A 37 -8.15 13.58 18.15
CA LYS A 37 -8.22 14.99 17.74
C LYS A 37 -6.84 15.64 17.86
N LEU A 38 -6.54 16.59 16.98
CA LEU A 38 -5.25 17.29 16.96
C LEU A 38 -4.91 17.91 18.34
N GLU A 39 -5.91 18.44 19.04
CA GLU A 39 -5.78 19.05 20.38
C GLU A 39 -5.32 18.06 21.46
N THR A 40 -5.57 16.76 21.27
CA THR A 40 -5.18 15.71 22.21
C THR A 40 -3.78 15.16 21.95
N TRP A 41 -3.10 15.62 20.90
CA TRP A 41 -1.77 15.14 20.58
C TRP A 41 -0.73 15.86 21.43
N ASN A 42 0.10 15.09 22.13
CA ASN A 42 1.27 15.63 22.80
C ASN A 42 2.41 15.80 21.77
N ILE A 43 2.46 16.95 21.09
CA ILE A 43 3.46 17.26 20.08
C ILE A 43 4.56 18.12 20.71
N PRO A 44 5.82 17.65 20.78
CA PRO A 44 6.96 18.46 21.23
C PRO A 44 7.15 19.72 20.38
N ASP A 45 7.62 20.80 21.01
CA ASP A 45 7.83 22.10 20.35
C ASP A 45 8.79 22.01 19.15
N GLU A 46 9.82 21.15 19.25
CA GLU A 46 10.76 20.89 18.16
C GLU A 46 10.08 20.40 16.88
N ILE A 47 9.03 19.57 17.02
CA ILE A 47 8.26 19.04 15.89
C ILE A 47 7.25 20.08 15.41
N ARG A 48 6.60 20.79 16.33
CA ARG A 48 5.59 21.82 16.04
C ARG A 48 6.15 22.97 15.19
N HIS A 49 7.41 23.33 15.43
CA HIS A 49 8.12 24.38 14.69
C HIS A 49 9.00 23.87 13.56
N ARG A 50 9.02 22.56 13.30
CA ARG A 50 9.86 21.97 12.26
C ARG A 50 9.34 22.33 10.87
N ILE A 51 10.13 23.10 10.12
CA ILE A 51 9.90 23.30 8.69
C ILE A 51 10.47 22.10 7.94
N ILE A 52 9.60 21.28 7.35
CA ILE A 52 9.99 20.16 6.50
C ILE A 52 9.98 20.65 5.05
N LEU A 53 11.16 20.81 4.46
CA LEU A 53 11.27 21.12 3.04
C LEU A 53 10.95 19.87 2.20
N PRO A 54 10.31 20.02 1.02
CA PRO A 54 10.17 18.94 0.07
C PRO A 54 11.54 18.34 -0.26
N TRP A 55 11.60 17.03 -0.48
CA TRP A 55 12.86 16.43 -0.92
C TRP A 55 13.19 16.94 -2.33
N GLU A 56 14.29 17.69 -2.46
CA GLU A 56 14.71 18.28 -3.74
C GLU A 56 15.09 17.23 -4.79
N LYS A 57 15.46 16.01 -4.36
CA LYS A 57 15.85 14.96 -5.29
C LYS A 57 14.60 14.42 -5.99
N LYS A 58 14.49 14.73 -7.29
CA LYS A 58 13.54 14.05 -8.17
C LYS A 58 13.81 12.54 -8.10
N ARG A 59 12.79 11.77 -7.75
CA ARG A 59 12.81 10.31 -7.92
C ARG A 59 13.12 10.01 -9.38
N LEU A 60 14.16 9.23 -9.64
CA LEU A 60 14.47 8.76 -10.99
C LEU A 60 13.24 8.05 -11.55
N THR A 61 12.83 8.44 -12.75
CA THR A 61 11.67 7.83 -13.41
C THR A 61 12.01 6.41 -13.85
N GLY A 62 11.32 5.43 -13.28
CA GLY A 62 11.33 4.04 -13.76
C GLY A 62 12.47 3.17 -13.23
N ARG A 63 12.49 1.93 -13.72
CA ARG A 63 13.56 0.96 -13.46
C ARG A 63 14.82 1.40 -14.22
N PRO A 64 16.02 1.35 -13.61
CA PRO A 64 17.26 1.54 -14.34
C PRO A 64 17.30 0.59 -15.54
N LYS A 65 17.47 1.14 -16.75
CA LYS A 65 17.67 0.34 -17.96
C LYS A 65 18.99 -0.40 -17.76
N LYS A 66 18.96 -1.69 -17.43
CA LYS A 66 20.13 -2.55 -17.60
C LYS A 66 20.49 -2.48 -19.08
N SER A 67 21.73 -2.12 -19.39
CA SER A 67 22.25 -2.15 -20.76
C SER A 67 21.94 -3.52 -21.34
N ARG A 68 21.22 -3.55 -22.47
CA ARG A 68 21.15 -4.77 -23.27
C ARG A 68 22.50 -4.83 -23.98
N ILE A 69 23.34 -5.77 -23.55
CA ILE A 69 24.54 -6.15 -24.29
C ILE A 69 24.08 -6.44 -25.74
N PRO A 70 24.79 -5.96 -26.77
CA PRO A 70 24.45 -6.24 -28.16
C PRO A 70 24.39 -7.74 -28.45
#